data_AF-A0A6J0E2G9-F1
#
_entry.id   AF-A0A6J0E2G9-F1
#
_cell.length_a   1.000
_cell.length_b   1.000
_cell.length_c   1.000
_cell.angle_alpha   90.00
_cell.angle_beta   90.00
_cell.angle_gamma   90.00
#
_symmetry.space_group_name_H-M   'P 1'
#
loop_
_entity.id
_entity.type
_entity.pdbx_description
1 polymer ?
#
loop_
_entity_poly.entity_id
_entity_poly.type
_entity_poly.pdbx_seq_one_letter_code
_entity_poly.pdbx_strand_id
1 'polypeptide(L)'
;MGHRLCMNTAGVGVPRKQREAGEMDRVQVIKVLLWCTYHKKSLVKTACTNTLKALNLDYLDLYLIHWPMGFKPGEKDVPLDFNGMVIPSNTSFLDTWEAMEELVIEGLVKHLGVSNFNHEQLEKLLNKPGLRYKPITNQIECHPYLTQKNLIDFCHRRNVSVTAYRPLGGSRQGVDLMDDLVVQKIAKKHRKSCAQILIRFQIQRNVIVIPKSVTPSRIRENIQDRKSQGLPFPHKVLKTAALALLCSQITRAGSRDPPLQRLCGLSQERHSRIRSKEILPRAKDQFLEQHKDLGMRKEVP
;
A
#
# COMPACT_ATOMS: atom_id res chain seq x y z
N MET A 1 7.32 -23.83 -20.33
CA MET A 1 6.91 -22.45 -20.66
C MET A 1 6.63 -21.71 -19.36
N GLY A 2 7.53 -20.81 -18.94
CA GLY A 2 7.51 -20.23 -17.60
C GLY A 2 6.65 -18.97 -17.53
N HIS A 3 5.53 -19.04 -16.81
CA HIS A 3 4.75 -17.87 -16.45
C HIS A 3 5.57 -16.96 -15.51
N ARG A 4 5.99 -15.78 -16.00
CA ARG A 4 6.65 -14.76 -15.17
C ARG A 4 5.62 -14.19 -14.19
N LEU A 5 5.81 -14.45 -12.90
CA LEU A 5 5.01 -13.82 -11.85
C LEU A 5 5.22 -12.30 -11.86
N CYS A 6 4.13 -11.55 -11.98
CA CYS A 6 4.06 -10.15 -11.59
C CYS A 6 4.20 -10.07 -10.06
N MET A 7 5.43 -10.11 -9.55
CA MET A 7 5.73 -9.87 -8.14
C MET A 7 5.72 -8.38 -7.82
N ASN A 8 4.58 -7.72 -8.04
CA ASN A 8 4.33 -6.35 -7.61
C ASN A 8 3.66 -6.29 -6.23
N THR A 9 3.76 -7.38 -5.47
CA THR A 9 3.10 -7.56 -4.18
C THR A 9 4.11 -7.35 -3.06
N ALA A 10 3.85 -6.35 -2.20
CA ALA A 10 4.32 -6.41 -0.82
C ALA A 10 3.45 -7.42 -0.05
N GLY A 11 3.44 -8.68 -0.49
CA GLY A 11 2.73 -9.79 0.13
C GLY A 11 3.73 -10.65 0.89
N VAL A 12 3.68 -10.58 2.22
CA VAL A 12 4.52 -11.42 3.07
C VAL A 12 3.73 -12.70 3.37
N GLY A 13 3.98 -13.75 2.60
CA GLY A 13 3.41 -15.09 2.85
C GLY A 13 4.42 -15.97 3.57
N VAL A 14 3.98 -16.62 4.66
CA VAL A 14 4.72 -17.72 5.29
C VAL A 14 4.16 -19.05 4.77
N PRO A 15 5.01 -20.03 4.39
CA PRO A 15 4.56 -21.33 3.92
C PRO A 15 3.67 -22.06 4.95
N ARG A 16 2.60 -22.70 4.47
CA ARG A 16 1.62 -23.51 5.23
C ARG A 16 2.23 -24.43 6.30
N LYS A 17 3.37 -25.08 6.02
CA LYS A 17 4.08 -25.97 6.95
C LYS A 17 4.48 -25.31 8.28
N GLN A 18 4.68 -24.00 8.31
CA GLN A 18 5.02 -23.26 9.55
C GLN A 18 3.78 -22.86 10.37
N ARG A 19 2.57 -22.95 9.80
CA ARG A 19 1.32 -22.76 10.55
C ARG A 19 0.91 -24.01 11.33
N GLU A 20 1.22 -25.19 10.79
CA GLU A 20 0.86 -26.50 11.37
C GLU A 20 1.77 -26.89 12.55
N ALA A 21 2.96 -26.28 12.68
CA ALA A 21 3.95 -26.59 13.72
C ALA A 21 3.68 -25.92 15.11
N GLY A 22 2.50 -25.33 15.33
CA GLY A 22 2.07 -24.83 16.65
C GLY A 22 2.83 -23.62 17.22
N GLU A 23 3.76 -23.01 16.47
CA GLU A 23 4.72 -22.04 17.03
C GLU A 23 4.29 -20.55 16.96
N MET A 24 3.07 -20.21 16.51
CA MET A 24 2.70 -18.81 16.27
C MET A 24 1.23 -18.43 16.54
N ASP A 25 0.95 -17.99 17.77
CA ASP A 25 -0.30 -17.30 18.20
C ASP A 25 -0.48 -15.86 17.66
N ARG A 26 0.29 -15.46 16.64
CA ARG A 26 0.30 -14.05 16.16
C ARG A 26 -0.58 -13.89 14.93
N VAL A 27 -1.65 -13.12 15.07
CA VAL A 27 -2.52 -12.69 13.96
C VAL A 27 -1.67 -12.06 12.84
N GLN A 28 -1.48 -12.81 11.75
CA GLN A 28 -0.88 -12.28 10.52
C GLN A 28 -2.01 -11.72 9.66
N VAL A 29 -1.89 -10.48 9.23
CA VAL A 29 -2.74 -9.94 8.17
C VAL A 29 -1.99 -9.92 6.85
N ILE A 30 -2.64 -10.37 5.79
CA ILE A 30 -2.05 -10.48 4.48
C ILE A 30 -2.71 -9.46 3.56
N LYS A 31 -1.93 -8.42 3.23
CA LYS A 31 -2.35 -7.32 2.37
C LYS A 31 -1.67 -7.41 1.00
N VAL A 32 -2.43 -7.32 -0.08
CA VAL A 32 -1.91 -7.37 -1.46
C VAL A 32 -2.49 -6.21 -2.28
N LEU A 33 -1.80 -5.80 -3.34
CA LEU A 33 -2.21 -4.75 -4.28
C LEU A 33 -2.42 -5.35 -5.68
N LEU A 34 -3.58 -5.08 -6.30
CA LEU A 34 -3.90 -5.37 -7.70
C LEU A 34 -3.17 -4.38 -8.61
N TRP A 35 -2.33 -4.89 -9.50
CA TRP A 35 -1.51 -4.06 -10.40
C TRP A 35 -2.29 -3.53 -11.61
N CYS A 36 -1.81 -2.43 -12.19
CA CYS A 36 -2.50 -1.66 -13.24
C CYS A 36 -2.88 -2.47 -14.49
N THR A 37 -2.09 -3.49 -14.86
CA THR A 37 -2.35 -4.35 -16.04
C THR A 37 -3.48 -5.37 -15.84
N TYR A 38 -4.00 -5.50 -14.61
CA TYR A 38 -5.06 -6.44 -14.24
C TYR A 38 -6.40 -5.76 -13.94
N HIS A 39 -6.59 -4.50 -14.38
CA HIS A 39 -7.83 -3.76 -14.14
C HIS A 39 -9.06 -4.32 -14.87
N LYS A 40 -8.88 -5.01 -16.01
CA LYS A 40 -10.00 -5.64 -16.73
C LYS A 40 -10.72 -6.63 -15.81
N LYS A 41 -12.05 -6.56 -15.76
CA LYS A 41 -12.90 -7.42 -14.89
C LYS A 41 -12.49 -8.90 -14.92
N SER A 42 -12.29 -9.45 -16.12
CA SER A 42 -11.90 -10.85 -16.33
C SER A 42 -10.51 -11.23 -15.80
N LEU A 43 -9.66 -10.25 -15.51
CA LEU A 43 -8.28 -10.46 -15.03
C LEU A 43 -8.13 -10.30 -13.52
N VAL A 44 -9.09 -9.67 -12.84
CA VAL A 44 -9.03 -9.39 -11.39
C VAL A 44 -8.96 -10.70 -10.58
N LYS A 45 -9.86 -11.64 -10.85
CA LYS A 45 -9.85 -12.97 -10.20
C LYS A 45 -8.60 -13.77 -10.52
N THR A 46 -8.13 -13.72 -11.77
CA THR A 46 -6.87 -14.35 -12.18
C THR A 46 -5.68 -13.80 -11.39
N ALA A 47 -5.59 -12.48 -11.19
CA ALA A 47 -4.53 -11.86 -10.41
C ALA A 47 -4.57 -12.28 -8.92
N CYS A 48 -5.77 -12.29 -8.33
CA CYS A 48 -5.96 -12.70 -6.94
C CYS A 48 -5.60 -14.17 -6.73
N THR A 49 -6.15 -15.07 -7.55
CA THR A 49 -5.88 -16.52 -7.46
C THR A 49 -4.43 -16.87 -7.71
N ASN A 50 -3.75 -16.20 -8.66
CA ASN A 50 -2.32 -16.36 -8.85
C ASN A 50 -1.52 -15.94 -7.62
N THR A 51 -1.94 -14.86 -6.95
CA THR A 51 -1.29 -14.43 -5.70
C THR A 51 -1.51 -15.43 -4.57
N LEU A 52 -2.73 -15.92 -4.39
CA LEU A 52 -3.06 -16.95 -3.39
C LEU A 52 -2.22 -18.21 -3.58
N LYS A 53 -2.11 -18.70 -4.83
CA LYS A 53 -1.25 -19.84 -5.19
C LYS A 53 0.22 -19.56 -4.88
N ALA A 54 0.74 -18.39 -5.26
CA ALA A 54 2.13 -18.02 -5.04
C ALA A 54 2.50 -17.91 -3.55
N LEU A 55 1.55 -17.46 -2.72
CA LEU A 55 1.73 -17.34 -1.28
C LEU A 55 1.35 -18.62 -0.51
N ASN A 56 0.78 -19.62 -1.20
CA ASN A 56 0.21 -20.83 -0.61
C ASN A 56 -0.85 -20.52 0.48
N LEU A 57 -1.85 -19.72 0.10
CA LEU A 57 -2.93 -19.25 0.97
C LEU A 57 -4.30 -19.53 0.36
N ASP A 58 -5.30 -19.70 1.22
CA ASP A 58 -6.69 -19.87 0.81
C ASP A 58 -7.43 -18.53 0.64
N TYR A 59 -7.00 -17.49 1.37
CA TYR A 59 -7.60 -16.14 1.31
C TYR A 59 -6.58 -15.03 1.59
N LEU A 60 -6.96 -13.79 1.24
CA LEU A 60 -6.26 -12.56 1.63
C LEU A 60 -7.09 -11.78 2.66
N ASP A 61 -6.47 -11.21 3.69
CA ASP A 61 -7.19 -10.36 4.63
C ASP A 61 -7.60 -9.02 4.02
N LEU A 62 -6.75 -8.47 3.14
CA LEU A 62 -6.98 -7.17 2.53
C LEU A 62 -6.41 -7.09 1.11
N TYR A 63 -7.25 -6.80 0.11
CA TYR A 63 -6.83 -6.61 -1.27
C TYR A 63 -7.15 -5.20 -1.76
N LEU A 64 -6.17 -4.51 -2.35
CA LEU A 64 -6.30 -3.11 -2.76
C LEU A 64 -6.16 -2.93 -4.26
N ILE A 65 -6.91 -2.03 -4.87
CA ILE A 65 -6.50 -1.44 -6.16
C ILE A 65 -5.22 -0.63 -5.93
N HIS A 66 -4.11 -0.93 -6.63
CA HIS A 66 -2.83 -0.23 -6.42
C HIS A 66 -2.87 1.22 -6.91
N TRP A 67 -3.45 1.45 -8.07
CA TRP A 67 -3.61 2.78 -8.67
C TRP A 67 -4.98 2.86 -9.35
N PRO A 68 -5.63 4.04 -9.39
CA PRO A 68 -6.91 4.23 -10.07
C PRO A 68 -6.81 4.19 -11.62
N MET A 69 -5.69 3.70 -12.17
CA MET A 69 -5.34 3.77 -13.58
C MET A 69 -5.08 2.36 -14.12
N GLY A 70 -5.85 1.95 -15.13
CA GLY A 70 -5.62 0.69 -15.84
C GLY A 70 -4.57 0.86 -16.94
N PHE A 71 -3.67 -0.11 -17.09
CA PHE A 71 -2.72 -0.21 -18.20
C PHE A 71 -3.15 -1.32 -19.17
N LYS A 72 -2.68 -1.26 -20.42
CA LYS A 72 -2.91 -2.33 -21.40
C LYS A 72 -2.50 -3.69 -20.80
N PRO A 73 -3.41 -4.68 -20.74
CA PRO A 73 -3.05 -6.00 -20.25
C PRO A 73 -1.96 -6.64 -21.09
N GLY A 74 -1.10 -7.41 -20.45
CA GLY A 74 -0.01 -8.13 -21.10
C GLY A 74 1.05 -8.60 -20.10
N GLU A 75 2.15 -9.14 -20.64
CA GLU A 75 3.24 -9.69 -19.83
C GLU A 75 4.12 -8.62 -19.17
N LYS A 76 4.15 -7.40 -19.74
CA LYS A 76 4.93 -6.30 -19.20
C LYS A 76 4.15 -5.61 -18.10
N ASP A 77 4.76 -5.48 -16.92
CA ASP A 77 4.18 -4.74 -15.79
C ASP A 77 3.85 -3.29 -16.15
N VAL A 78 4.69 -2.67 -16.97
CA VAL A 78 4.46 -1.32 -17.50
C VAL A 78 4.56 -1.40 -19.03
N PRO A 79 3.42 -1.51 -19.74
CA PRO A 79 3.41 -1.53 -21.20
C PRO A 79 3.73 -0.13 -21.73
N LEU A 80 4.78 -0.01 -22.53
CA LEU A 80 5.19 1.25 -23.14
C LEU A 80 4.97 1.23 -24.66
N ASP A 81 4.57 2.36 -25.23
CA ASP A 81 4.53 2.59 -26.67
C ASP A 81 5.94 2.91 -27.23
N PHE A 82 6.01 3.27 -28.52
CA PHE A 82 7.26 3.58 -29.20
C PHE A 82 7.94 4.87 -28.69
N ASN A 83 7.18 5.76 -28.03
CA ASN A 83 7.69 6.99 -27.42
C ASN A 83 8.12 6.77 -25.95
N GLY A 84 8.01 5.55 -25.43
CA GLY A 84 8.26 5.25 -24.03
C GLY A 84 7.14 5.71 -23.09
N MET A 85 5.95 6.01 -23.62
CA MET A 85 4.78 6.39 -22.83
C MET A 85 3.96 5.17 -22.44
N VAL A 86 3.30 5.22 -21.28
CA VAL A 86 2.49 4.09 -20.83
C VAL A 86 1.26 3.94 -21.72
N ILE A 87 0.97 2.70 -22.13
CA ILE A 87 -0.22 2.38 -22.91
C ILE A 87 -1.39 2.20 -21.95
N PRO A 88 -2.39 3.10 -21.95
CA PRO A 88 -3.51 3.03 -21.03
C PRO A 88 -4.47 1.89 -21.39
N SER A 89 -5.28 1.48 -20.42
CA SER A 89 -6.49 0.70 -20.65
C SER A 89 -7.71 1.60 -20.45
N ASN A 90 -8.71 1.43 -21.30
CA ASN A 90 -10.01 2.12 -21.16
C ASN A 90 -10.89 1.54 -20.04
N THR A 91 -10.33 0.74 -19.12
CA THR A 91 -11.11 0.11 -18.04
C THR A 91 -11.29 1.10 -16.89
N SER A 92 -12.55 1.36 -16.51
CA SER A 92 -12.86 2.16 -15.32
C SER A 92 -12.44 1.44 -14.05
N PHE A 93 -11.88 2.15 -13.07
CA PHE A 93 -11.63 1.57 -11.75
C PHE A 93 -12.94 1.15 -11.03
N LEU A 94 -14.10 1.67 -11.44
CA LEU A 94 -15.40 1.23 -10.91
C LEU A 94 -15.75 -0.18 -11.39
N ASP A 95 -15.41 -0.49 -12.65
CA ASP A 95 -15.56 -1.83 -13.21
C ASP A 95 -14.61 -2.81 -12.50
N THR A 96 -13.37 -2.38 -12.27
CA THR A 96 -12.40 -3.14 -11.48
C THR A 96 -12.92 -3.39 -10.07
N TRP A 97 -13.51 -2.38 -9.41
CA TRP A 97 -14.06 -2.51 -8.06
C TRP A 97 -15.16 -3.55 -7.99
N GLU A 98 -16.10 -3.54 -8.93
CA GLU A 98 -17.18 -4.53 -9.00
C GLU A 98 -16.64 -5.96 -9.08
N ALA A 99 -15.59 -6.18 -9.89
CA ALA A 99 -14.92 -7.49 -9.95
C ALA A 99 -14.14 -7.83 -8.65
N MET A 100 -13.67 -6.83 -7.90
CA MET A 100 -13.06 -7.07 -6.58
C MET A 100 -14.11 -7.46 -5.53
N GLU A 101 -15.31 -6.89 -5.58
CA GLU A 101 -16.43 -7.24 -4.70
C GLU A 101 -16.83 -8.71 -4.85
N GLU A 102 -16.78 -9.27 -6.07
CA GLU A 102 -17.00 -10.71 -6.29
C GLU A 102 -15.98 -11.58 -5.54
N LEU A 103 -14.73 -11.14 -5.41
CA LEU A 103 -13.71 -11.89 -4.65
C LEU A 103 -14.05 -12.01 -3.16
N VAL A 104 -14.83 -11.06 -2.63
CA VAL A 104 -15.31 -11.12 -1.24
C VAL A 104 -16.43 -12.14 -1.12
N ILE A 105 -17.36 -12.16 -2.07
CA ILE A 105 -18.48 -13.11 -2.12
C ILE A 105 -17.96 -14.54 -2.25
N GLU A 106 -16.94 -14.75 -3.06
CA GLU A 106 -16.27 -16.04 -3.23
C GLU A 106 -15.37 -16.44 -2.05
N GLY A 107 -15.20 -15.57 -1.04
CA GLY A 107 -14.36 -15.85 0.13
C GLY A 107 -12.85 -15.79 -0.11
N LEU A 108 -12.40 -15.36 -1.30
CA LEU A 108 -10.98 -15.23 -1.66
C LEU A 108 -10.31 -14.04 -0.96
N VAL A 109 -11.10 -13.02 -0.59
CA VAL A 109 -10.63 -11.80 0.08
C VAL A 109 -11.61 -11.41 1.18
N LYS A 110 -11.11 -11.07 2.38
CA LYS A 110 -11.96 -10.62 3.50
C LYS A 110 -12.36 -9.15 3.40
N HIS A 111 -11.42 -8.27 3.04
CA HIS A 111 -11.64 -6.83 2.97
C HIS A 111 -11.03 -6.21 1.73
N LEU A 112 -11.65 -5.12 1.26
CA LEU A 112 -11.19 -4.36 0.10
C LEU A 112 -10.75 -2.96 0.49
N GLY A 113 -9.75 -2.45 -0.22
CA GLY A 113 -9.31 -1.07 -0.09
C GLY A 113 -8.79 -0.51 -1.41
N VAL A 114 -8.31 0.72 -1.38
CA VAL A 114 -7.68 1.36 -2.53
C VAL A 114 -6.34 1.94 -2.13
N SER A 115 -5.50 2.24 -3.12
CA SER A 115 -4.22 2.89 -2.94
C SER A 115 -4.06 3.98 -3.98
N ASN A 116 -3.51 5.12 -3.57
CA ASN A 116 -3.25 6.27 -4.43
C ASN A 116 -4.51 6.91 -5.07
N PHE A 117 -5.67 6.77 -4.43
CA PHE A 117 -6.89 7.44 -4.88
C PHE A 117 -6.91 8.87 -4.34
N ASN A 118 -7.22 9.84 -5.21
CA ASN A 118 -7.49 11.21 -4.81
C ASN A 118 -8.94 11.37 -4.31
N HIS A 119 -9.31 12.62 -3.97
CA HIS A 119 -10.64 12.95 -3.46
C HIS A 119 -11.76 12.56 -4.44
N GLU A 120 -11.67 13.02 -5.69
CA GLU A 120 -12.69 12.80 -6.73
C GLU A 120 -12.88 11.32 -7.05
N GLN A 121 -11.78 10.57 -7.20
CA GLN A 121 -11.81 9.13 -7.50
C GLN A 121 -12.44 8.35 -6.35
N LEU A 122 -12.07 8.68 -5.11
CA LEU A 122 -12.63 8.01 -3.94
C LEU A 122 -14.11 8.39 -3.76
N GLU A 123 -14.49 9.64 -3.99
CA GLU A 123 -15.89 10.06 -3.97
C GLU A 123 -16.72 9.33 -5.03
N LYS A 124 -16.22 9.26 -6.27
CA LYS A 124 -16.86 8.54 -7.37
C LYS A 124 -17.05 7.06 -7.04
N LEU A 125 -16.07 6.43 -6.38
CA LEU A 125 -16.19 5.05 -5.91
C LEU A 125 -17.24 4.91 -4.80
N LEU A 126 -17.23 5.81 -3.82
CA LEU A 126 -18.18 5.78 -2.70
C LEU A 126 -19.63 6.04 -3.14
N ASN A 127 -19.82 6.75 -4.23
CA ASN A 127 -21.13 7.05 -4.82
C ASN A 127 -21.51 6.10 -5.96
N LYS A 128 -20.75 5.02 -6.20
CA LYS A 128 -21.03 4.05 -7.26
C LYS A 128 -22.42 3.42 -7.04
N PRO A 129 -23.32 3.40 -8.05
CA PRO A 129 -24.57 2.67 -7.96
C PRO A 129 -24.34 1.18 -7.68
N GLY A 130 -25.10 0.62 -6.74
CA GLY A 130 -24.97 -0.78 -6.33
C GLY A 130 -23.66 -1.12 -5.65
N LEU A 131 -23.00 -0.16 -4.98
CA LEU A 131 -21.82 -0.43 -4.16
C LEU A 131 -22.18 -1.42 -3.03
N ARG A 132 -21.54 -2.59 -3.01
CA ARG A 132 -21.79 -3.64 -2.01
C ARG A 132 -20.79 -3.57 -0.87
N TYR A 133 -19.52 -3.31 -1.18
CA TYR A 133 -18.45 -3.23 -0.21
C TYR A 133 -17.71 -1.91 -0.35
N LYS A 134 -17.74 -1.12 0.72
CA LYS A 134 -17.00 0.14 0.83
C LYS A 134 -15.50 -0.11 1.02
N PRO A 135 -14.59 0.65 0.38
CA PRO A 135 -13.16 0.55 0.66
C PRO A 135 -12.90 0.86 2.15
N ILE A 136 -12.25 -0.07 2.86
CA ILE A 136 -11.96 0.11 4.29
C ILE A 136 -10.78 1.04 4.54
N THR A 137 -9.92 1.20 3.53
CA THR A 137 -8.73 2.05 3.61
C THR A 137 -8.36 2.66 2.26
N ASN A 138 -7.79 3.86 2.30
CA ASN A 138 -7.01 4.43 1.21
C ASN A 138 -5.54 4.47 1.62
N GLN A 139 -4.69 3.72 0.92
CA GLN A 139 -3.25 3.68 1.17
C GLN A 139 -2.55 4.74 0.31
N ILE A 140 -1.91 5.72 0.95
CA ILE A 140 -1.33 6.89 0.27
C ILE A 140 0.07 7.20 0.81
N GLU A 141 0.86 7.93 0.02
CA GLU A 141 2.10 8.51 0.55
C GLU A 141 1.75 9.56 1.57
N CYS A 142 2.24 9.40 2.79
CA CYS A 142 2.03 10.39 3.83
C CYS A 142 3.20 10.42 4.81
N HIS A 143 3.75 11.61 4.96
CA HIS A 143 4.87 11.94 5.85
C HIS A 143 4.84 13.47 6.12
N PRO A 144 5.64 14.04 7.04
CA PRO A 144 5.58 15.48 7.33
C PRO A 144 5.80 16.41 6.13
N TYR A 145 6.59 16.00 5.12
CA TYR A 145 6.72 16.77 3.87
C TYR A 145 5.54 16.62 2.89
N LEU A 146 4.67 15.62 3.07
CA LEU A 146 3.46 15.40 2.29
C LEU A 146 2.33 14.97 3.22
N THR A 147 1.76 15.95 3.93
CA THR A 147 0.89 15.67 5.08
C THR A 147 -0.49 15.15 4.73
N GLN A 148 -0.95 15.33 3.48
CA GLN A 148 -2.24 14.83 2.97
C GLN A 148 -3.46 15.28 3.80
N LYS A 149 -3.42 16.45 4.46
CA LYS A 149 -4.44 16.89 5.42
C LYS A 149 -5.87 16.77 4.87
N ASN A 150 -6.15 17.40 3.72
CA ASN A 150 -7.50 17.43 3.14
C ASN A 150 -8.01 16.02 2.76
N LEU A 151 -7.14 15.18 2.20
CA LEU A 151 -7.51 13.81 1.82
C LEU A 151 -7.75 12.92 3.04
N ILE A 152 -6.96 13.08 4.10
CA ILE A 152 -7.16 12.36 5.37
C ILE A 152 -8.50 12.74 5.99
N ASP A 153 -8.77 14.04 6.11
CA ASP A 153 -10.02 14.52 6.70
C ASP A 153 -11.23 14.05 5.89
N PHE A 154 -11.12 14.02 4.55
CA PHE A 154 -12.15 13.45 3.68
C PHE A 154 -12.36 11.96 3.94
N CYS A 155 -11.29 11.17 3.99
CA CYS A 155 -11.37 9.73 4.26
C CYS A 155 -12.06 9.48 5.61
N HIS A 156 -11.64 10.19 6.67
CA HIS A 156 -12.22 10.05 8.01
C HIS A 156 -13.71 10.41 8.06
N ARG A 157 -14.13 11.53 7.45
CA ARG A 157 -15.55 11.90 7.37
C ARG A 157 -16.39 10.85 6.65
N ARG A 158 -15.79 10.11 5.72
CA ARG A 158 -16.43 9.01 5.01
C ARG A 158 -16.14 7.65 5.66
N ASN A 159 -15.69 7.55 6.91
CA ASN A 159 -15.40 6.27 7.57
C ASN A 159 -14.45 5.34 6.75
N VAL A 160 -13.51 5.94 6.00
CA VAL A 160 -12.42 5.24 5.32
C VAL A 160 -11.14 5.53 6.10
N SER A 161 -10.42 4.49 6.50
CA SER A 161 -9.13 4.67 7.19
C SER A 161 -8.05 5.10 6.20
N VAL A 162 -6.98 5.74 6.69
CA VAL A 162 -5.81 6.04 5.85
C VAL A 162 -4.63 5.17 6.28
N THR A 163 -3.96 4.57 5.30
CA THR A 163 -2.70 3.83 5.52
C THR A 163 -1.55 4.57 4.85
N ALA A 164 -0.64 5.13 5.63
CA ALA A 164 0.56 5.82 5.15
C ALA A 164 1.63 4.81 4.69
N TYR A 165 1.91 4.78 3.39
CA TYR A 165 3.16 4.22 2.87
C TYR A 165 4.26 5.28 2.87
N ARG A 166 5.52 4.82 2.89
CA ARG A 166 6.72 5.68 3.08
C ARG A 166 6.57 6.68 4.25
N PRO A 167 6.11 6.26 5.44
CA PRO A 167 5.94 7.19 6.57
C PRO A 167 7.26 7.79 7.08
N LEU A 168 8.39 7.17 6.72
CA LEU A 168 9.76 7.61 7.05
C LEU A 168 10.49 8.22 5.84
N GLY A 169 9.82 8.33 4.69
CA GLY A 169 10.42 8.73 3.42
C GLY A 169 10.07 10.15 3.03
N GLY A 170 10.74 10.62 1.98
CA GLY A 170 10.57 11.95 1.42
C GLY A 170 11.83 12.80 1.63
N SER A 171 12.06 13.71 0.71
CA SER A 171 13.11 14.72 0.80
C SER A 171 12.55 16.06 0.38
N ARG A 172 13.07 17.14 0.95
CA ARG A 172 12.72 18.52 0.60
C ARG A 172 14.01 19.31 0.51
N GLN A 173 14.23 19.93 -0.66
CA GLN A 173 15.43 20.75 -0.91
C GLN A 173 16.74 20.00 -0.62
N GLY A 174 16.81 18.72 -1.00
CA GLY A 174 18.00 17.87 -0.80
C GLY A 174 18.16 17.30 0.60
N VAL A 175 17.29 17.64 1.56
CA VAL A 175 17.32 17.09 2.92
C VAL A 175 16.33 15.93 3.01
N ASP A 176 16.83 14.76 3.38
CA ASP A 176 15.98 13.60 3.70
C ASP A 176 15.24 13.86 5.01
N LEU A 177 13.98 13.41 5.07
CA LEU A 177 13.11 13.63 6.22
C LEU A 177 13.68 13.09 7.55
N MET A 178 14.50 12.04 7.48
CA MET A 178 15.19 11.47 8.65
C MET A 178 16.28 12.39 9.20
N ASP A 179 16.82 13.27 8.35
CA ASP A 179 17.90 14.21 8.63
C ASP A 179 17.40 15.64 8.86
N ASP A 180 16.07 15.86 8.82
CA ASP A 180 15.45 17.15 9.08
C ASP A 180 15.77 17.64 10.51
N LEU A 181 16.30 18.86 10.62
CA LEU A 181 16.74 19.43 11.89
C LEU A 181 15.60 19.58 12.91
N VAL A 182 14.37 19.84 12.45
CA VAL A 182 13.20 19.94 13.33
C VAL A 182 12.85 18.55 13.85
N VAL A 183 12.86 17.53 12.99
CA VAL A 183 12.62 16.13 13.40
C VAL A 183 13.69 15.67 14.40
N GLN A 184 14.96 15.94 14.13
CA GLN A 184 16.08 15.60 15.03
C GLN A 184 15.97 16.33 16.38
N LYS A 185 15.61 17.62 16.38
CA LYS A 185 15.41 18.40 17.61
C LYS A 185 14.28 17.80 18.47
N ILE A 186 13.17 17.41 17.85
CA ILE A 186 12.04 16.76 18.54
C ILE A 186 12.47 15.38 19.05
N ALA A 187 13.15 14.59 18.24
CA ALA A 187 13.67 13.28 18.60
C ALA A 187 14.57 13.37 19.85
N LYS A 188 15.52 14.30 19.87
CA LYS A 188 16.39 14.59 21.03
C LYS A 188 15.58 15.00 22.27
N LYS A 189 14.63 15.92 22.12
CA LYS A 189 13.76 16.39 23.21
C LYS A 189 13.00 15.22 23.87
N HIS A 190 12.53 14.26 23.08
CA HIS A 190 11.74 13.14 23.58
C HIS A 190 12.57 11.89 23.91
N ARG A 191 13.90 11.90 23.71
CA ARG A 191 14.77 10.72 23.85
C ARG A 191 14.25 9.55 23.02
N LYS A 192 13.87 9.85 21.77
CA LYS A 192 13.37 8.92 20.75
C LYS A 192 14.16 9.08 19.47
N SER A 193 14.05 8.13 18.55
CA SER A 193 14.61 8.29 17.21
C SER A 193 13.72 9.12 16.30
N CYS A 194 14.29 9.65 15.22
CA CYS A 194 13.52 10.32 14.16
C CYS A 194 12.42 9.40 13.62
N ALA A 195 12.71 8.11 13.42
CA ALA A 195 11.72 7.15 12.93
C ALA A 195 10.52 7.02 13.87
N GLN A 196 10.74 6.97 15.18
CA GLN A 196 9.68 6.93 16.18
C GLN A 196 8.85 8.22 16.17
N ILE A 197 9.49 9.39 16.06
CA ILE A 197 8.77 10.68 15.93
C ILE A 197 7.88 10.70 14.69
N LEU A 198 8.38 10.24 13.54
CA LEU A 198 7.64 10.22 12.28
C LEU A 198 6.48 9.22 12.29
N ILE A 199 6.67 8.05 12.90
CA ILE A 199 5.60 7.06 13.14
C ILE A 199 4.54 7.66 14.05
N ARG A 200 4.97 8.25 15.17
CA ARG A 200 4.10 8.84 16.18
C ARG A 200 3.24 9.96 15.59
N PHE A 201 3.83 10.81 14.77
CA PHE A 201 3.15 11.89 14.05
C PHE A 201 1.92 11.39 13.27
N GLN A 202 2.04 10.25 12.58
CA GLN A 202 0.91 9.69 11.82
C GLN A 202 -0.12 9.02 12.72
N ILE A 203 0.32 8.24 13.71
CA ILE A 203 -0.59 7.55 14.63
C ILE A 203 -1.48 8.54 15.39
N GLN A 204 -0.92 9.67 15.84
CA GLN A 204 -1.69 10.73 16.52
C GLN A 204 -2.75 11.38 15.63
N ARG A 205 -2.59 11.29 14.30
CA ARG A 205 -3.54 11.79 13.31
C ARG A 205 -4.53 10.72 12.85
N ASN A 206 -4.64 9.60 13.58
CA ASN A 206 -5.49 8.47 13.20
C ASN A 206 -5.16 7.92 11.79
N VAL A 207 -3.86 7.83 11.49
CA VAL A 207 -3.32 7.25 10.25
C VAL A 207 -2.54 5.98 10.58
N ILE A 208 -2.87 4.88 9.91
CA ILE A 208 -2.16 3.60 10.00
C ILE A 208 -0.81 3.76 9.31
N VAL A 209 0.27 3.23 9.88
CA VAL A 209 1.62 3.30 9.27
C VAL A 209 2.13 1.92 8.88
N ILE A 210 2.85 1.85 7.75
CA ILE A 210 3.54 0.64 7.27
C ILE A 210 5.02 0.92 6.98
N PRO A 211 5.84 1.25 8.01
CA PRO A 211 7.27 1.49 7.83
C PRO A 211 7.99 0.17 7.46
N LYS A 212 8.66 0.14 6.31
CA LYS A 212 9.46 -1.02 5.90
C LYS A 212 10.87 -0.94 6.49
N SER A 213 11.33 -2.04 7.11
CA SER A 213 12.72 -2.25 7.48
C SER A 213 13.09 -3.72 7.28
N VAL A 214 14.35 -3.99 6.95
CA VAL A 214 14.93 -5.35 6.95
C VAL A 214 15.94 -5.55 8.08
N THR A 215 16.24 -4.47 8.81
CA THR A 215 17.19 -4.45 9.92
C THR A 215 16.45 -4.78 11.22
N PRO A 216 16.77 -5.89 11.92
CA PRO A 216 16.02 -6.32 13.11
C PRO A 216 15.95 -5.29 14.23
N SER A 217 17.01 -4.52 14.47
CA SER A 217 17.02 -3.46 15.47
C SER A 217 15.99 -2.37 15.15
N ARG A 218 16.02 -1.84 13.92
CA ARG A 218 15.04 -0.85 13.43
C ARG A 218 13.60 -1.37 13.45
N ILE A 219 13.40 -2.66 13.15
CA ILE A 219 12.07 -3.29 13.25
C ILE A 219 11.57 -3.24 14.70
N ARG A 220 12.38 -3.67 15.68
CA ARG A 220 12.00 -3.61 17.10
C ARG A 220 11.74 -2.18 17.55
N GLU A 221 12.61 -1.26 17.16
CA GLU A 221 12.52 0.16 17.48
C GLU A 221 11.22 0.80 16.96
N ASN A 222 10.83 0.52 15.72
CA ASN A 222 9.59 1.01 15.10
C ASN A 222 8.32 0.52 15.82
N ILE A 223 8.36 -0.63 16.50
CA ILE A 223 7.23 -1.17 17.27
C ILE A 223 7.12 -0.55 18.66
N GLN A 224 8.25 -0.13 19.24
CA GLN A 224 8.36 0.31 20.62
C GLN A 224 7.71 1.67 20.92
N ASP A 225 7.07 2.32 19.93
CA ASP A 225 6.32 3.57 20.12
C ASP A 225 5.12 3.46 21.08
N ARG A 226 4.76 2.24 21.54
CA ARG A 226 3.63 2.02 22.46
C ARG A 226 3.82 2.48 23.90
N LYS A 227 5.06 2.64 24.40
CA LYS A 227 5.32 2.81 25.84
C LYS A 227 5.50 4.27 26.30
N SER A 228 5.25 5.27 25.45
CA SER A 228 5.17 6.67 25.90
C SER A 228 3.84 6.90 26.63
N GLN A 229 3.94 7.02 27.95
CA GLN A 229 2.86 7.09 28.92
C GLN A 229 1.85 8.22 28.65
N GLY A 230 0.56 7.96 28.89
CA GLY A 230 -0.37 8.99 29.40
C GLY A 230 -1.40 9.64 28.46
N LEU A 231 -1.70 9.13 27.27
CA LEU A 231 -2.79 9.68 26.43
C LEU A 231 -3.79 8.60 26.00
N PRO A 232 -5.10 8.76 26.24
CA PRO A 232 -6.11 7.76 25.86
C PRO A 232 -6.24 7.69 24.34
N PHE A 233 -6.08 6.50 23.77
CA PHE A 233 -6.32 6.25 22.34
C PHE A 233 -7.70 5.61 22.15
N PRO A 234 -8.42 5.93 21.06
CA PRO A 234 -9.59 5.17 20.67
C PRO A 234 -9.19 3.73 20.29
N HIS A 235 -9.76 2.75 21.01
CA HIS A 235 -9.48 1.32 20.91
C HIS A 235 -9.51 0.71 19.48
N LYS A 236 -10.20 1.35 18.53
CA LYS A 236 -10.36 0.84 17.15
C LYS A 236 -9.09 0.96 16.29
N VAL A 237 -8.27 1.99 16.50
CA VAL A 237 -7.06 2.27 15.69
C VAL A 237 -5.92 1.34 16.06
N LEU A 238 -5.85 0.96 17.34
CA LEU A 238 -4.79 0.15 17.92
C LEU A 238 -4.78 -1.30 17.39
N LYS A 239 -5.94 -1.90 17.10
CA LYS A 239 -6.00 -3.25 16.51
C LYS A 239 -5.46 -3.25 15.07
N THR A 240 -5.82 -2.25 14.26
CA THR A 240 -5.45 -2.18 12.84
C THR A 240 -4.00 -1.71 12.63
N ALA A 241 -3.52 -0.74 13.40
CA ALA A 241 -2.12 -0.30 13.35
C ALA A 241 -1.14 -1.35 13.88
N ALA A 242 -1.53 -2.11 14.91
CA ALA A 242 -0.76 -3.27 15.39
C ALA A 242 -0.63 -4.37 14.32
N LEU A 243 -1.72 -4.63 13.59
CA LEU A 243 -1.75 -5.57 12.47
C LEU A 243 -0.85 -5.11 11.31
N ALA A 244 -0.98 -3.85 10.90
CA ALA A 244 -0.21 -3.28 9.78
C ALA A 244 1.31 -3.26 10.05
N LEU A 245 1.71 -3.01 11.30
CA LEU A 245 3.10 -3.13 11.74
C LEU A 245 3.58 -4.58 11.66
N LEU A 246 2.79 -5.58 12.03
CA LEU A 246 3.17 -7.00 11.90
C LEU A 246 3.27 -7.45 10.43
N CYS A 247 2.44 -6.93 9.52
CA CYS A 247 2.44 -7.33 8.10
C CYS A 247 3.76 -7.07 7.39
N SER A 248 4.50 -6.02 7.75
CA SER A 248 5.81 -5.73 7.15
C SER A 248 6.96 -6.56 7.76
N GLN A 249 6.69 -7.39 8.77
CA GLN A 249 7.72 -7.94 9.67
C GLN A 249 8.03 -9.42 9.48
N ILE A 250 7.27 -10.16 8.67
CA ILE A 250 7.47 -11.62 8.52
C ILE A 250 8.35 -11.96 7.30
N THR A 251 9.35 -11.11 6.99
CA THR A 251 10.29 -11.42 5.89
C THR A 251 11.50 -12.23 6.33
N ARG A 252 11.72 -12.50 7.63
CA ARG A 252 12.96 -13.17 8.07
C ARG A 252 12.92 -14.13 9.26
N ALA A 253 11.82 -14.29 9.99
CA ALA A 253 11.89 -15.13 11.20
C ALA A 253 11.80 -16.65 10.95
N GLY A 254 11.48 -17.12 9.73
CA GLY A 254 11.23 -18.57 9.52
C GLY A 254 11.73 -19.22 8.23
N SER A 255 11.97 -18.50 7.13
CA SER A 255 12.31 -19.16 5.85
C SER A 255 13.84 -19.21 5.64
N ARG A 256 14.40 -20.43 5.73
CA ARG A 256 15.75 -20.79 5.25
C ARG A 256 15.77 -21.04 3.72
N ASP A 257 14.79 -20.53 2.97
CA ASP A 257 14.59 -20.90 1.56
C ASP A 257 15.12 -19.79 0.61
N PRO A 258 16.27 -20.00 -0.08
CA PRO A 258 16.92 -19.01 -0.94
C PRO A 258 16.08 -18.40 -2.09
N PRO A 259 15.10 -19.10 -2.71
CA PRO A 259 14.28 -18.54 -3.79
C PRO A 259 13.36 -17.41 -3.33
N LEU A 260 12.72 -17.54 -2.17
CA LEU A 260 11.81 -16.54 -1.60
C LEU A 260 12.54 -15.23 -1.25
N GLN A 261 13.79 -15.32 -0.82
CA GLN A 261 14.63 -14.16 -0.54
C GLN A 261 15.03 -13.40 -1.81
N ARG A 262 15.34 -14.10 -2.91
CA ARG A 262 15.60 -13.49 -4.23
C ARG A 262 14.35 -12.81 -4.80
N LEU A 263 13.19 -13.43 -4.62
CA LEU A 263 11.90 -12.92 -5.09
C LEU A 263 11.51 -11.59 -4.39
N CYS A 264 11.72 -11.49 -3.08
CA CYS A 264 11.52 -10.23 -2.33
C CYS A 264 12.52 -9.12 -2.69
N GLY A 265 13.77 -9.48 -3.03
CA GLY A 265 14.81 -8.53 -3.47
C GLY A 265 14.57 -8.00 -4.89
N LEU A 266 14.14 -8.86 -5.82
CA LEU A 266 13.86 -8.50 -7.21
C LEU A 266 12.63 -7.57 -7.35
N SER A 267 11.63 -7.72 -6.48
CA SER A 267 10.50 -6.77 -6.38
C SER A 267 10.94 -5.37 -5.93
N GLN A 268 11.97 -5.26 -5.06
CA GLN A 268 12.46 -3.99 -4.51
C GLN A 268 13.21 -3.14 -5.54
N GLU A 269 14.10 -3.74 -6.34
CA GLU A 269 14.80 -3.02 -7.42
C GLU A 269 13.87 -2.64 -8.58
N ARG A 270 12.87 -3.47 -8.88
CA ARG A 270 11.88 -3.15 -9.90
C ARG A 270 10.95 -2.03 -9.47
N HIS A 271 10.42 -2.07 -8.24
CA HIS A 271 9.61 -0.97 -7.71
C HIS A 271 10.39 0.32 -7.53
N SER A 272 11.65 0.28 -7.08
CA SER A 272 12.47 1.48 -6.98
C SER A 272 12.73 2.06 -8.37
N ARG A 273 13.14 1.25 -9.37
CA ARG A 273 13.36 1.74 -10.74
C ARG A 273 12.11 2.22 -11.45
N ILE A 274 10.94 1.59 -11.25
CA ILE A 274 9.66 2.02 -11.85
C ILE A 274 9.14 3.32 -11.20
N ARG A 275 9.41 3.52 -9.90
CA ARG A 275 8.99 4.72 -9.15
C ARG A 275 9.99 5.88 -9.22
N SER A 276 11.30 5.60 -9.30
CA SER A 276 12.39 6.58 -9.28
C SER A 276 12.80 7.04 -10.67
N LYS A 277 12.58 6.23 -11.70
CA LYS A 277 12.65 6.68 -13.09
C LYS A 277 11.30 7.27 -13.44
N GLU A 278 11.33 8.33 -14.22
CA GLU A 278 10.26 9.24 -14.59
C GLU A 278 8.95 8.58 -15.08
N ILE A 279 8.89 7.25 -15.24
CA ILE A 279 7.82 6.48 -15.86
C ILE A 279 6.50 6.58 -15.09
N LEU A 280 6.45 6.29 -13.78
CA LEU A 280 5.18 6.35 -13.04
C LEU A 280 4.71 7.79 -12.75
N PRO A 281 5.61 8.74 -12.40
CA PRO A 281 5.27 10.16 -12.39
C PRO A 281 4.77 10.66 -13.75
N ARG A 282 5.47 10.36 -14.86
CA ARG A 282 5.02 10.72 -16.23
C ARG A 282 3.74 10.01 -16.64
N ALA A 283 3.51 8.77 -16.21
CA ALA A 283 2.25 8.06 -16.46
C ALA A 283 1.09 8.69 -15.67
N LYS A 284 1.36 9.12 -14.44
CA LYS A 284 0.42 9.90 -13.64
C LYS A 284 0.15 11.24 -14.34
N ASP A 285 1.17 11.97 -14.76
CA ASP A 285 1.02 13.25 -15.46
C ASP A 285 0.29 13.07 -16.81
N GLN A 286 0.60 12.02 -17.56
CA GLN A 286 -0.08 11.63 -18.79
C GLN A 286 -1.56 11.31 -18.54
N PHE A 287 -1.87 10.55 -17.50
CA PHE A 287 -3.26 10.27 -17.12
C PHE A 287 -3.98 11.55 -16.66
N LEU A 288 -3.29 12.42 -15.92
CA LEU A 288 -3.84 13.71 -15.51
C LEU A 288 -4.12 14.59 -16.74
N GLU A 289 -3.23 14.59 -17.73
CA GLU A 289 -3.35 15.30 -19.01
C GLU A 289 -4.53 14.77 -19.84
N GLN A 290 -4.64 13.45 -20.00
CA GLN A 290 -5.70 12.78 -20.75
C GLN A 290 -7.09 12.96 -20.13
N HIS A 291 -7.15 13.32 -18.85
CA HIS A 291 -8.38 13.58 -18.11
C HIS A 291 -8.55 15.05 -17.72
N LYS A 292 -7.86 15.99 -18.38
CA LYS A 292 -8.06 17.43 -18.18
C LYS A 292 -9.48 17.91 -18.50
N ASP A 293 -10.18 17.25 -19.42
CA ASP A 293 -11.59 17.52 -19.73
C ASP A 293 -12.56 17.11 -18.59
N LEU A 294 -12.07 16.46 -17.53
CA LEU A 294 -12.83 16.14 -16.32
C LEU A 294 -12.66 17.17 -15.18
N GLY A 295 -12.08 18.34 -15.45
CA GLY A 295 -12.12 19.47 -14.50
C GLY A 295 -11.04 19.47 -13.42
N MET A 296 -9.92 18.76 -13.63
CA MET A 296 -8.77 18.82 -12.72
C MET A 296 -8.09 20.19 -12.77
N ARG A 297 -8.52 21.10 -11.89
CA ARG A 297 -7.74 22.30 -11.56
C ARG A 297 -6.50 21.87 -10.77
N LYS A 298 -5.35 22.36 -11.25
CA LYS A 298 -4.05 22.27 -10.58
C LYS A 298 -4.18 22.78 -9.14
N GLU A 299 -3.94 21.93 -8.16
CA GLU A 299 -3.40 22.38 -6.88
C GLU A 299 -1.90 22.03 -6.87
N VAL A 300 -1.10 23.10 -7.00
CA VAL A 300 0.35 23.22 -6.86
C VAL A 300 0.53 24.32 -5.80
N PRO A 301 1.50 24.28 -4.88
CA PRO A 301 2.84 23.70 -5.00
C PRO A 301 3.18 22.52 -4.09
#